data_AF-A0A822G9B4-F1
#
_entry.id   AF-A0A822G9B4-F1
#
_cell.length_a   1.000
_cell.length_b   1.000
_cell.length_c   1.000
_cell.angle_alpha   90.00
_cell.angle_beta   90.00
_cell.angle_gamma   90.00
#
_symmetry.space_group_name_H-M   'P 1'
#
loop_
_entity.id
_entity.type
_entity.pdbx_description
1 polymer ?
#
loop_
_entity_poly.entity_id
_entity_poly.type
_entity_poly.pdbx_seq_one_letter_code
_entity_poly.pdbx_strand_id
1 'polypeptide(L)'
;VLELYINKSIHGDVLVNKHSSIEQKKQYRRFVDWSLIPNKYRKVYKEQIIDNMDGNPQLIENAKQLLHRDISPLLVDNEDLAKLPSTYILTVDHDRLRDEGFLSLTFLEGLFELDIAHEILDGIAYYLKNSP
;
A
#
# COMPACT_ATOMS: atom_id res chain seq x y z
N VAL A 1 6.86 -12.92 -10.09
CA VAL A 1 7.10 -11.78 -9.16
C VAL A 1 5.79 -11.09 -8.80
N LEU A 2 5.06 -10.47 -9.72
CA LEU A 2 3.72 -9.89 -9.47
C LEU A 2 2.66 -10.92 -9.03
N GLU A 3 2.84 -12.20 -9.35
CA GLU A 3 1.96 -13.29 -8.91
C GLU A 3 1.82 -13.43 -7.39
N LEU A 4 2.78 -12.92 -6.60
CA LEU A 4 2.66 -12.94 -5.14
C LEU A 4 1.50 -12.07 -4.63
N TYR A 5 1.16 -11.00 -5.35
CA TYR A 5 0.18 -9.99 -4.89
C TYR A 5 -1.03 -9.82 -5.81
N ILE A 6 -0.91 -10.19 -7.09
CA ILE A 6 -1.95 -9.97 -8.12
C ILE A 6 -2.66 -11.29 -8.51
N ASN A 7 -2.27 -12.43 -7.95
CA ASN A 7 -2.93 -13.72 -8.23
C ASN A 7 -4.31 -13.82 -7.55
N LYS A 8 -5.25 -14.57 -8.17
CA LYS A 8 -6.53 -14.95 -7.56
C LYS A 8 -6.35 -15.62 -6.20
N SER A 9 -5.27 -16.37 -6.01
CA SER A 9 -4.87 -16.93 -4.70
C SER A 9 -3.52 -16.36 -4.26
N ILE A 10 -3.54 -15.48 -3.27
CA ILE A 10 -2.33 -15.00 -2.58
C ILE A 10 -1.86 -16.11 -1.61
N HIS A 11 -0.55 -16.35 -1.54
CA HIS A 11 0.03 -17.34 -0.62
C HIS A 11 -0.31 -16.99 0.84
N GLY A 12 -0.71 -17.97 1.67
CA GLY A 12 -1.15 -17.71 3.04
C GLY A 12 -0.10 -16.97 3.90
N ASP A 13 1.18 -17.35 3.76
CA ASP A 13 2.28 -16.65 4.43
C ASP A 13 2.41 -15.17 4.00
N VAL A 14 2.02 -14.81 2.78
CA VAL A 14 2.02 -13.40 2.35
C VAL A 14 0.97 -12.61 3.14
N LEU A 15 -0.21 -13.20 3.36
CA LEU A 15 -1.32 -12.59 4.11
C LEU A 15 -0.95 -12.29 5.58
N VAL A 16 -0.03 -13.06 6.16
CA VAL A 16 0.45 -12.87 7.54
C VAL A 16 1.83 -12.21 7.62
N ASN A 17 2.24 -11.49 6.56
CA ASN A 17 3.51 -10.74 6.52
C ASN A 17 4.77 -11.61 6.75
N LYS A 18 4.76 -12.87 6.29
CA LYS A 18 5.93 -13.78 6.30
C LYS A 18 6.68 -13.77 4.96
N HIS A 19 6.59 -12.68 4.21
CA HIS A 19 7.28 -12.48 2.93
C HIS A 19 8.37 -11.39 3.01
N SER A 20 8.67 -10.88 4.20
CA SER A 20 9.69 -9.86 4.45
C SER A 20 10.54 -10.23 5.66
N SER A 21 11.81 -9.84 5.66
CA SER A 21 12.69 -9.95 6.82
C SER A 21 12.36 -8.91 7.89
N ILE A 22 12.91 -9.09 9.09
CA ILE A 22 12.78 -8.11 10.18
C ILE A 22 13.31 -6.73 9.77
N GLU A 23 14.44 -6.68 9.07
CA GLU A 23 15.08 -5.45 8.60
C GLU A 23 14.20 -4.73 7.60
N GLN A 24 13.65 -5.47 6.62
CA GLN A 24 12.73 -4.91 5.63
C GLN A 24 11.47 -4.34 6.29
N LYS A 25 10.89 -5.07 7.24
CA LYS A 25 9.70 -4.59 7.99
C LYS A 25 9.97 -3.28 8.71
N LYS A 26 11.11 -3.18 9.39
CA LYS A 26 11.53 -1.95 10.08
C LYS A 26 11.79 -0.81 9.11
N GLN A 27 12.52 -1.08 8.01
CA GLN A 27 12.86 -0.09 7.00
C GLN A 27 11.61 0.51 6.35
N TYR A 28 10.64 -0.32 6.01
CA TYR A 28 9.45 0.10 5.27
C TYR A 28 8.26 0.46 6.16
N ARG A 29 8.38 0.31 7.50
CA ARG A 29 7.29 0.51 8.46
C ARG A 29 6.53 1.81 8.25
N ARG A 30 7.27 2.91 8.05
CA ARG A 30 6.67 4.24 7.84
C ARG A 30 5.68 4.22 6.68
N PHE A 31 6.02 3.55 5.59
CA PHE A 31 5.27 3.55 4.34
C PHE A 31 3.99 2.72 4.39
N VAL A 32 3.93 1.70 5.26
CA VAL A 32 2.81 0.73 5.32
C VAL A 32 2.06 0.78 6.66
N ASP A 33 2.10 1.93 7.34
CA ASP A 33 1.40 2.11 8.61
C ASP A 33 -0.10 2.35 8.39
N TRP A 34 -0.89 1.29 8.55
CA TRP A 34 -2.34 1.36 8.38
C TRP A 34 -3.02 2.32 9.38
N SER A 35 -2.36 2.75 10.47
CA SER A 35 -2.95 3.69 11.43
C SER A 35 -3.20 5.09 10.83
N LEU A 36 -2.49 5.42 9.74
CA LEU A 36 -2.67 6.64 8.96
C LEU A 36 -3.95 6.64 8.11
N ILE A 37 -4.56 5.46 7.90
CA ILE A 37 -5.78 5.33 7.10
C ILE A 37 -7.00 5.82 7.92
N PRO A 38 -7.97 6.52 7.31
CA PRO A 38 -9.18 6.95 8.02
C PRO A 38 -9.95 5.80 8.68
N ASN A 39 -10.44 6.04 9.91
CA ASN A 39 -11.13 5.02 10.73
C ASN A 39 -12.26 4.28 9.99
N LYS A 40 -13.01 4.96 9.11
CA LYS A 40 -14.12 4.35 8.35
C LYS A 40 -13.69 3.18 7.45
N TYR A 41 -12.42 3.16 7.03
CA TYR A 41 -11.85 2.13 6.16
C TYR A 41 -11.08 1.03 6.92
N ARG A 42 -10.76 1.23 8.20
CA ARG A 42 -9.97 0.30 9.03
C ARG A 42 -10.78 -0.87 9.62
N LYS A 43 -11.61 -1.54 8.82
CA LYS A 43 -12.49 -2.63 9.31
C LYS A 43 -11.73 -3.95 9.56
N VAL A 44 -10.63 -4.16 8.85
CA VAL A 44 -9.86 -5.42 8.85
C VAL A 44 -8.56 -5.33 9.67
N TYR A 45 -8.07 -4.12 9.94
CA TYR A 45 -6.85 -3.89 10.72
C TYR A 45 -7.17 -3.89 12.21
N LYS A 46 -6.95 -5.03 12.86
CA LYS A 46 -7.30 -5.24 14.28
C LYS A 46 -6.09 -5.55 15.15
N GLU A 47 -5.05 -6.10 14.56
CA GLU A 47 -3.88 -6.57 15.29
C GLU A 47 -2.77 -5.51 15.30
N GLN A 48 -2.01 -5.48 16.39
CA GLN A 48 -0.81 -4.67 16.45
C GLN A 48 0.20 -5.18 15.42
N ILE A 49 0.91 -4.24 14.80
CA ILE A 49 2.00 -4.56 13.89
C ILE A 49 3.17 -5.13 14.70
N ILE A 50 3.58 -6.36 14.38
CA ILE A 50 4.69 -7.06 15.05
C ILE A 50 5.81 -7.34 14.05
N ASP A 51 6.98 -6.72 14.27
CA ASP A 51 8.15 -6.77 13.38
C ASP A 51 9.37 -7.46 14.02
N ASN A 52 9.12 -8.57 14.71
CA ASN A 52 10.16 -9.29 15.46
C ASN A 52 10.42 -10.71 14.94
N MET A 53 9.74 -11.13 13.87
CA MET A 53 9.90 -12.45 13.26
C MET A 53 10.25 -12.33 11.78
N ASP A 54 11.23 -13.11 11.36
CA ASP A 54 11.56 -13.27 9.94
C ASP A 54 10.49 -14.05 9.20
N GLY A 55 10.35 -13.70 7.91
CA GLY A 55 9.51 -14.42 6.96
C GLY A 55 10.15 -15.71 6.44
N ASN A 56 9.44 -16.36 5.53
CA ASN A 56 9.95 -17.50 4.79
C ASN A 56 11.08 -17.03 3.83
N PRO A 57 12.29 -17.60 3.90
CA PRO A 57 13.42 -17.18 3.08
C PRO A 57 13.14 -17.16 1.57
N GLN A 58 12.37 -18.14 1.06
CA GLN A 58 12.02 -18.19 -0.35
C GLN A 58 11.07 -17.06 -0.74
N LEU A 59 10.11 -16.71 0.13
CA LEU A 59 9.19 -15.61 -0.12
C LEU A 59 9.91 -14.27 -0.01
N ILE A 60 10.83 -14.12 0.96
CA ILE A 60 11.69 -12.93 1.07
C ILE A 60 12.44 -12.72 -0.24
N GLU A 61 13.10 -13.76 -0.76
CA GLU A 61 13.82 -13.67 -2.03
C GLU A 61 12.90 -13.27 -3.18
N ASN A 62 11.74 -13.91 -3.30
CA ASN A 62 10.77 -13.63 -4.35
C ASN A 62 10.18 -12.21 -4.26
N ALA A 63 10.07 -11.65 -3.05
CA ALA A 63 9.50 -10.32 -2.81
C ALA A 63 10.52 -9.18 -2.97
N LYS A 64 11.84 -9.46 -2.97
CA LYS A 64 12.89 -8.42 -3.05
C LYS A 64 12.67 -7.42 -4.18
N GLN A 65 12.29 -7.90 -5.37
CA GLN A 65 12.08 -7.03 -6.53
C GLN A 65 10.87 -6.11 -6.36
N LEU A 66 9.83 -6.56 -5.65
CA LEU A 66 8.65 -5.74 -5.39
C LEU A 66 8.93 -4.65 -4.38
N LEU A 67 9.86 -4.88 -3.45
CA LEU A 67 10.31 -3.88 -2.47
C LEU A 67 11.34 -2.88 -3.06
N HIS A 68 11.56 -2.91 -4.37
CA HIS A 68 12.37 -1.91 -5.05
C HIS A 68 11.54 -0.65 -5.33
N ARG A 69 12.13 0.53 -5.11
CA ARG A 69 11.47 1.84 -5.29
C ARG A 69 10.92 2.08 -6.70
N ASP A 70 11.57 1.50 -7.72
CA ASP A 70 11.13 1.62 -9.12
C ASP A 70 9.88 0.78 -9.41
N ILE A 71 9.55 -0.16 -8.52
CA ILE A 71 8.39 -1.06 -8.65
C ILE A 71 7.28 -0.69 -7.67
N SER A 72 7.65 -0.24 -6.46
CA SER A 72 6.74 0.23 -5.44
C SER A 72 6.91 1.74 -5.23
N PRO A 73 6.08 2.58 -5.87
CA PRO A 73 6.16 4.04 -5.78
C PRO A 73 6.05 4.56 -4.35
N LEU A 74 5.36 3.82 -3.46
CA LEU A 74 5.25 4.15 -2.05
C LEU A 74 6.60 4.19 -1.31
N LEU A 75 7.64 3.55 -1.86
CA LEU A 75 8.97 3.47 -1.26
C LEU A 75 9.93 4.56 -1.80
N VAL A 76 9.42 5.49 -2.61
CA VAL A 76 10.18 6.62 -3.13
C VAL A 76 10.41 7.65 -2.02
N ASP A 77 11.62 8.20 -1.95
CA ASP A 77 11.94 9.22 -0.96
C ASP A 77 11.25 10.56 -1.27
N ASN A 78 11.03 11.34 -0.21
CA ASN A 78 10.33 12.62 -0.25
C ASN A 78 10.93 13.60 -1.27
N GLU A 79 12.25 13.61 -1.44
CA GLU A 79 12.96 14.47 -2.39
C GLU A 79 12.60 14.17 -3.85
N ASP A 80 12.28 12.91 -4.17
CA ASP A 80 11.86 12.52 -5.51
C ASP A 80 10.36 12.68 -5.70
N LEU A 81 9.55 12.48 -4.64
CA LEU A 81 8.13 12.79 -4.66
C LEU A 81 7.86 14.29 -4.85
N ALA A 82 8.68 15.17 -4.26
CA ALA A 82 8.58 16.62 -4.41
C ALA A 82 8.81 17.12 -5.85
N LYS A 83 9.34 16.28 -6.74
CA LYS A 83 9.56 16.59 -8.17
C LYS A 83 8.39 16.19 -9.06
N LEU A 84 7.35 15.56 -8.50
CA LEU A 84 6.18 15.16 -9.26
C LEU A 84 5.43 16.39 -9.79
N PRO A 85 4.85 16.32 -11.01
CA PRO A 85 3.93 17.35 -11.47
C PRO A 85 2.66 17.39 -10.60
N SER A 86 1.77 18.36 -10.84
CA SER A 86 0.42 18.37 -10.25
C SER A 86 -0.22 16.98 -10.44
N THR A 87 -0.63 16.37 -9.32
CA THR A 87 -0.95 14.94 -9.25
C THR A 87 -2.38 14.76 -8.77
N TYR A 88 -3.15 13.98 -9.54
CA TYR A 88 -4.50 13.58 -9.18
C TYR A 88 -4.51 12.11 -8.77
N ILE A 89 -4.92 11.81 -7.55
CA ILE A 89 -5.06 10.43 -7.05
C ILE A 89 -6.55 10.07 -6.99
N LEU A 90 -6.92 9.00 -7.68
CA LEU A 90 -8.28 8.46 -7.66
C LEU A 90 -8.26 7.08 -7.01
N THR A 91 -9.11 6.88 -5.99
CA THR A 91 -9.26 5.59 -5.32
C THR A 91 -10.73 5.16 -5.27
N VAL A 92 -10.97 3.86 -5.07
CA VAL A 92 -12.31 3.28 -5.01
C VAL A 92 -12.46 2.52 -3.68
N ASP A 93 -13.65 2.56 -3.07
CA ASP A 93 -13.97 1.89 -1.78
C ASP A 93 -13.48 0.43 -1.73
N HIS A 94 -13.88 -0.36 -2.71
CA HIS A 94 -13.67 -1.81 -2.73
C HIS A 94 -12.46 -2.23 -3.58
N ASP A 95 -11.40 -1.42 -3.58
CA ASP A 95 -10.13 -1.73 -4.23
C ASP A 95 -9.08 -2.19 -3.21
N ARG A 96 -8.33 -3.24 -3.54
CA ARG A 96 -7.18 -3.71 -2.75
C ARG A 96 -6.07 -2.66 -2.67
N LEU A 97 -5.96 -1.79 -3.69
CA LEU A 97 -4.95 -0.73 -3.78
C LEU A 97 -5.40 0.60 -3.16
N ARG A 98 -6.64 0.70 -2.67
CA ARG A 98 -7.19 1.92 -2.05
C ARG A 98 -6.27 2.47 -0.96
N ASP A 99 -5.81 1.58 -0.10
CA ASP A 99 -5.03 1.93 1.09
C ASP A 99 -3.62 2.39 0.73
N GLU A 100 -3.05 1.87 -0.36
CA GLU A 100 -1.79 2.37 -0.92
C GLU A 100 -1.93 3.80 -1.44
N GLY A 101 -3.06 4.12 -2.07
CA GLY A 101 -3.38 5.50 -2.48
C GLY A 101 -3.45 6.49 -1.30
N PHE A 102 -4.09 6.10 -0.20
CA PHE A 102 -4.15 6.91 1.03
C PHE A 102 -2.76 7.16 1.64
N LEU A 103 -1.96 6.11 1.73
CA LEU A 103 -0.62 6.21 2.28
C LEU A 103 0.25 7.12 1.39
N SER A 104 0.16 6.96 0.07
CA SER A 104 0.85 7.81 -0.89
C SER A 104 0.47 9.28 -0.72
N LEU A 105 -0.83 9.59 -0.60
CA LEU A 105 -1.31 10.94 -0.34
C LEU A 105 -0.76 11.51 0.97
N THR A 106 -0.77 10.73 2.04
CA THR A 106 -0.27 11.17 3.36
C THR A 106 1.18 11.63 3.29
N PHE A 107 2.01 10.96 2.49
CA PHE A 107 3.40 11.40 2.24
C PHE A 107 3.47 12.66 1.38
N LEU A 108 2.67 12.72 0.31
CA LEU A 108 2.68 13.82 -0.65
C LEU A 108 2.15 15.12 -0.02
N GLU A 109 1.08 15.09 0.76
CA GLU A 109 0.53 16.25 1.48
C GLU A 109 1.48 16.77 2.57
N GLY A 110 2.33 15.89 3.12
CA GLY A 110 3.40 16.29 4.06
C GLY A 110 4.52 17.10 3.40
N LEU A 111 4.58 17.12 2.06
CA LEU A 111 5.48 17.95 1.27
C LEU A 111 4.70 19.21 0.89
N PHE A 112 4.86 20.27 1.69
CA PHE A 112 4.07 21.51 1.72
C PHE A 112 3.91 22.31 0.39
N GLU A 113 4.31 21.78 -0.76
CA GLU A 113 4.39 22.47 -2.04
C GLU A 113 3.73 21.72 -3.22
N LEU A 114 3.14 20.54 -3.01
CA LEU A 114 2.51 19.78 -4.10
C LEU A 114 1.02 20.10 -4.24
N ASP A 115 0.61 20.43 -5.46
CA ASP A 115 -0.80 20.55 -5.86
C ASP A 115 -1.39 19.14 -6.05
N ILE A 116 -2.10 18.66 -5.03
CA ILE A 116 -2.65 17.32 -4.98
C ILE A 116 -4.16 17.39 -4.79
N ALA A 117 -4.89 16.64 -5.61
CA ALA A 117 -6.30 16.37 -5.40
C ALA A 117 -6.54 14.87 -5.26
N HIS A 118 -7.34 14.51 -4.25
CA HIS A 118 -7.72 13.12 -3.97
C HIS A 118 -9.24 12.97 -3.94
N GLU A 119 -9.74 12.03 -4.72
CA GLU A 119 -11.14 11.65 -4.74
C GLU A 119 -11.30 10.15 -4.43
N ILE A 120 -12.30 9.82 -3.62
CA ILE A 120 -12.69 8.45 -3.32
C ILE A 120 -14.07 8.23 -3.90
N LEU A 121 -14.15 7.35 -4.89
CA LEU A 121 -15.42 6.94 -5.47
C LEU A 121 -16.04 5.83 -4.63
N ASP A 122 -16.91 6.22 -3.70
CA ASP A 122 -17.70 5.29 -2.89
C ASP A 122 -18.80 4.63 -3.75
N GLY A 123 -19.08 3.33 -3.53
CA GLY A 123 -20.23 2.65 -4.13
C GLY A 123 -20.12 2.17 -5.58
N ILE A 124 -18.96 2.31 -6.25
CA ILE A 124 -18.76 1.79 -7.62
C ILE A 124 -19.09 0.30 -7.75
N ALA A 125 -18.71 -0.53 -6.77
CA ALA A 125 -18.98 -1.96 -6.83
C ALA A 125 -20.49 -2.26 -6.85
N TYR A 126 -21.31 -1.44 -6.18
CA TYR A 126 -22.77 -1.53 -6.25
C TYR A 126 -23.28 -1.13 -7.63
N TYR A 127 -22.73 -0.06 -8.22
CA TYR A 127 -23.09 0.38 -9.57
C TYR A 127 -22.76 -0.70 -10.61
N LEU A 128 -21.52 -1.22 -10.64
CA LEU A 128 -21.12 -2.27 -11.58
C LEU A 128 -21.94 -3.56 -11.46
N LYS A 129 -22.36 -3.92 -10.25
CA LYS A 129 -23.16 -5.14 -10.01
C LYS A 129 -24.62 -5.01 -10.42
N ASN A 130 -25.13 -3.77 -10.49
CA ASN A 130 -26.53 -3.48 -10.81
C ASN A 130 -26.69 -2.65 -12.09
N SER A 131 -25.60 -2.45 -12.85
CA SER A 131 -25.66 -1.87 -14.18
C SER A 131 -26.42 -2.83 -15.12
N PRO A 132 -27.33 -2.30 -15.96
CA PRO A 132 -28.17 -3.08 -16.86
C PRO A 132 -27.37 -3.86 -17.92
#